data_AF-A0A4Y2ULL0-F1
#
_entry.id   AF-A0A4Y2ULL0-F1
#
_cell.length_a   1.000
_cell.length_b   1.000
_cell.length_c   1.000
_cell.angle_alpha   90.00
_cell.angle_beta   90.00
_cell.angle_gamma   90.00
#
_symmetry.space_group_name_H-M   'P 1'
#
loop_
_entity.id
_entity.type
_entity.pdbx_description
1 polymer ?
#
loop_
_entity_poly.entity_id
_entity_poly.type
_entity_poly.pdbx_seq_one_letter_code
_entity_poly.pdbx_strand_id
1 'polypeptide(L)'
;MGGVDKADQCLSYYPTVRNQQKKYYLKIFRQILNQSVWNSFVLYKKNGGTMSHLDFRLQLVEELAKIYGESKHSSQNTTSSDRLNGRHFPSHIQPTQKKKAPTKIC
;
A
#
# COMPACT_ATOMS: atom_id res chain seq x y z
N MET A 1 9.41 -25.75 26.61
CA MET A 1 8.80 -24.44 26.91
C MET A 1 8.98 -23.38 25.80
N GLY A 2 9.93 -23.47 24.86
CA GLY A 2 10.16 -22.42 23.84
C GLY A 2 9.26 -22.42 22.59
N GLY A 3 8.02 -22.90 22.68
CA GLY A 3 7.11 -22.92 21.53
C GLY A 3 6.60 -21.52 21.17
N VAL A 4 6.25 -20.74 22.20
CA VAL A 4 5.77 -19.35 22.07
C VAL A 4 6.90 -18.46 21.55
N ASP A 5 8.09 -18.52 22.16
CA ASP A 5 9.25 -17.71 21.74
C ASP A 5 9.65 -17.95 20.28
N LYS A 6 9.59 -19.21 19.82
CA LYS A 6 9.87 -19.56 18.43
C LYS A 6 8.83 -18.98 17.47
N ALA A 7 7.55 -19.01 17.85
CA ALA A 7 6.49 -18.41 17.05
C ALA A 7 6.66 -16.89 16.95
N ASP A 8 6.96 -16.23 18.09
CA ASP A 8 7.25 -14.78 18.13
C ASP A 8 8.47 -14.42 17.29
N GLN A 9 9.54 -15.22 17.36
CA GLN A 9 10.71 -15.06 16.51
C GLN A 9 10.33 -15.18 15.03
N CYS A 10 9.51 -16.18 14.66
CA CYS A 10 9.05 -16.36 13.28
C CYS A 10 8.20 -15.18 12.76
N LEU A 11 7.37 -14.58 13.62
CA LEU A 11 6.56 -13.41 13.29
C LEU A 11 7.39 -12.13 13.16
N SER A 12 8.51 -12.04 13.88
CA SER A 12 9.40 -10.88 13.85
C SER A 12 10.12 -10.70 12.51
N TYR A 13 10.31 -11.77 11.73
CA TYR A 13 10.96 -11.68 10.40
C TYR A 13 10.15 -10.89 9.38
N TYR A 14 8.82 -10.89 9.48
CA TYR A 14 7.93 -10.22 8.54
C TYR A 14 6.88 -9.38 9.27
N PRO A 15 7.28 -8.27 9.92
CA PRO A 15 6.38 -7.47 10.72
C PRO A 15 5.37 -6.73 9.84
N THR A 16 4.07 -6.99 10.07
CA THR A 16 2.96 -6.30 9.38
C THR A 16 2.50 -5.06 10.15
N VAL A 17 2.83 -4.98 11.44
CA VAL A 17 2.52 -3.88 12.33
C VAL A 17 3.46 -2.71 12.04
N ARG A 18 2.90 -1.51 11.81
CA ARG A 18 3.68 -0.28 11.60
C ARG A 18 3.79 0.51 12.91
N ASN A 19 4.98 1.00 13.23
CA ASN A 19 5.26 1.73 14.47
C ASN A 19 4.43 3.04 14.60
N GLN A 20 4.10 3.69 13.49
CA GLN A 20 3.38 4.98 13.48
C GLN A 20 1.86 4.84 13.25
N GLN A 21 1.23 3.76 13.73
CA GLN A 21 -0.21 3.62 13.61
C GLN A 21 -0.97 4.50 14.62
N LYS A 22 -1.65 5.54 14.12
CA LYS A 22 -2.49 6.45 14.93
C LYS A 22 -3.70 5.76 15.58
N LYS A 23 -4.19 4.67 14.99
CA LYS A 23 -5.40 3.94 15.45
C LYS A 23 -4.99 2.58 16.01
N TYR A 24 -5.15 2.39 17.31
CA TYR A 24 -4.69 1.18 18.01
C TYR A 24 -5.37 -0.11 17.53
N TYR A 25 -6.66 -0.08 17.20
CA TYR A 25 -7.36 -1.28 16.72
C TYR A 25 -6.76 -1.84 15.41
N LEU A 26 -6.20 -0.99 14.55
CA LEU A 26 -5.51 -1.44 13.34
C LEU A 26 -4.21 -2.18 13.68
N LYS A 27 -3.56 -1.85 14.79
CA LYS A 27 -2.38 -2.56 15.30
C LYS A 27 -2.76 -4.00 15.67
N ILE A 28 -3.85 -4.15 16.42
CA ILE A 28 -4.40 -5.47 16.80
C ILE A 28 -4.78 -6.26 15.54
N PHE A 29 -5.53 -5.65 14.62
CA PHE A 29 -5.93 -6.30 13.38
C PHE A 29 -4.72 -6.82 12.59
N ARG A 30 -3.66 -6.00 12.43
CA ARG A 30 -2.43 -6.40 11.72
C ARG A 30 -1.69 -7.54 12.42
N GLN A 31 -1.69 -7.55 13.75
CA GLN A 31 -1.10 -8.63 14.53
C GLN A 31 -1.85 -9.94 14.31
N ILE A 32 -3.19 -9.91 14.41
CA ILE A 32 -4.05 -11.06 14.15
C ILE A 32 -3.83 -11.56 12.72
N LEU A 33 -3.78 -10.66 11.74
CA LEU A 33 -3.51 -11.01 10.35
C LEU A 33 -2.15 -11.72 10.19
N ASN A 34 -1.08 -11.22 10.83
CA ASN A 34 0.24 -11.84 10.76
C ASN A 34 0.23 -13.25 11.37
N GLN A 35 -0.44 -13.42 12.51
CA GLN A 35 -0.60 -14.71 13.16
C GLN A 35 -1.37 -15.70 12.27
N SER A 36 -2.45 -15.25 11.62
CA SER A 36 -3.22 -16.08 10.71
C SER A 36 -2.39 -16.57 9.51
N VAL A 37 -1.56 -15.69 8.93
CA VAL A 37 -0.64 -16.07 7.84
C VAL A 37 0.42 -17.07 8.31
N TRP A 38 0.96 -16.91 9.51
CA TRP A 38 1.89 -17.88 10.07
C TRP A 38 1.23 -19.24 10.32
N ASN A 39 0.03 -19.23 10.91
CA ASN A 39 -0.72 -20.46 11.18
C ASN A 39 -1.07 -21.21 9.89
N SER A 40 -1.48 -20.50 8.83
CA SER A 40 -1.76 -21.12 7.54
C SER A 40 -0.49 -21.70 6.90
N PHE A 41 0.65 -21.03 7.03
CA PHE A 41 1.94 -21.57 6.58
C PHE A 41 2.35 -22.84 7.36
N VAL A 42 2.15 -22.87 8.68
CA VAL A 42 2.41 -24.07 9.50
C VAL A 42 1.54 -25.24 9.04
N LEU A 43 0.26 -25.01 8.76
CA LEU A 43 -0.64 -26.03 8.20
C LEU A 43 -0.16 -26.50 6.82
N TYR A 44 0.20 -25.57 5.93
CA TYR A 44 0.76 -25.88 4.62
C TYR A 44 2.01 -26.77 4.72
N LYS A 45 2.95 -26.44 5.62
CA LYS A 45 4.14 -27.26 5.87
C LYS A 45 3.81 -28.65 6.40
N LYS A 46 2.84 -28.77 7.32
CA LYS A 46 2.37 -30.06 7.84
C LYS A 46 1.74 -30.94 6.77
N ASN A 47 1.15 -30.32 5.75
CA ASN A 47 0.53 -31.02 4.61
C ASN A 47 1.53 -31.36 3.48
N GLY A 48 2.85 -31.31 3.75
CA GLY A 48 3.89 -31.66 2.78
C GLY A 48 4.35 -30.48 1.91
N GLY A 49 3.97 -29.25 2.25
CA GLY A 49 4.39 -28.06 1.53
C GLY A 49 5.90 -27.83 1.53
N THR A 50 6.48 -27.64 0.34
CA THR A 50 7.94 -27.50 0.17
C THR A 50 8.42 -26.06 0.16
N MET A 51 7.54 -25.10 -0.16
CA MET A 51 7.89 -23.69 -0.31
C MET A 51 8.50 -23.07 0.96
N SER A 52 9.37 -22.07 0.78
CA SER A 52 9.81 -21.23 1.90
C SER A 52 8.67 -20.35 2.40
N HIS A 53 8.83 -19.78 3.60
CA HIS A 53 7.81 -18.86 4.15
C HIS A 53 7.66 -17.60 3.29
N LEU A 54 8.75 -17.13 2.67
CA LEU A 54 8.73 -15.97 1.77
C LEU A 54 7.92 -16.29 0.51
N ASP A 55 8.21 -17.42 -0.13
CA ASP A 55 7.53 -17.83 -1.37
C ASP A 55 6.04 -18.05 -1.11
N PHE A 56 5.69 -18.68 0.01
CA PHE A 56 4.31 -18.85 0.43
C PHE A 56 3.57 -17.51 0.57
N ARG A 57 4.22 -16.51 1.19
CA ARG A 57 3.64 -15.16 1.32
C ARG A 57 3.48 -14.45 -0.01
N LEU A 58 4.46 -14.56 -0.92
CA LEU A 58 4.36 -13.99 -2.25
C LEU A 58 3.19 -14.59 -3.03
N GLN A 59 3.07 -15.91 -3.04
CA GLN A 59 1.96 -16.59 -3.68
C GLN A 59 0.62 -16.19 -3.05
N LEU A 60 0.53 -16.09 -1.72
CA LEU A 60 -0.67 -15.62 -1.04
C LEU A 60 -1.09 -14.22 -1.49
N VAL A 61 -0.14 -13.29 -1.59
CA VAL A 61 -0.40 -11.91 -2.05
C VAL A 61 -0.83 -11.91 -3.52
N GLU A 62 -0.20 -12.71 -4.36
CA GLU A 62 -0.55 -12.83 -5.78
C GLU A 62 -1.98 -13.34 -5.97
N GLU A 63 -2.37 -14.39 -5.26
CA GLU A 63 -3.73 -14.95 -5.32
C GLU A 63 -4.77 -13.95 -4.79
N LEU A 64 -4.49 -13.25 -3.69
CA LEU A 64 -5.37 -12.19 -3.20
C LEU A 64 -5.50 -11.04 -4.19
N ALA A 65 -4.41 -10.67 -4.88
CA ALA A 65 -4.42 -9.65 -5.91
C ALA A 65 -5.20 -10.10 -7.16
N LYS A 66 -5.19 -11.38 -7.52
CA LYS A 66 -6.05 -11.90 -8.60
C LYS A 66 -7.52 -11.78 -8.25
N ILE A 67 -7.90 -12.10 -7.00
CA ILE A 67 -9.30 -12.09 -6.56
C ILE A 67 -9.85 -10.66 -6.41
N TYR A 68 -9.04 -9.75 -5.86
CA TYR A 68 -9.52 -8.42 -5.44
C TYR A 68 -8.84 -7.24 -6.17
N GLY A 69 -7.81 -7.49 -6.98
CA GLY A 69 -7.02 -6.46 -7.66
C GLY A 69 -7.66 -5.91 -8.94
N GLU A 70 -8.73 -6.52 -9.44
CA GLU A 70 -9.57 -5.96 -10.52
C GLU A 70 -10.48 -4.82 -10.04
N SER A 71 -10.17 -4.20 -8.90
CA SER A 71 -10.57 -2.83 -8.64
C SER A 71 -10.02 -1.98 -9.77
N LYS A 72 -10.84 -1.76 -10.80
CA LYS A 72 -10.74 -0.66 -11.76
C LYS A 72 -10.74 0.63 -10.95
N HIS A 73 -9.62 0.96 -10.33
CA HIS A 73 -9.18 2.32 -10.35
C HIS A 73 -9.07 2.63 -11.83
N SER A 74 -10.18 3.11 -12.40
CA SER A 74 -10.10 3.99 -13.53
C SER A 74 -9.03 4.97 -13.13
N SER A 75 -7.82 4.75 -13.65
CA SER A 75 -6.94 5.84 -14.02
C SER A 75 -7.91 6.87 -14.53
N GLN A 76 -8.15 7.92 -13.76
CA GLN A 76 -8.65 9.14 -14.35
C GLN A 76 -7.60 9.38 -15.41
N ASN A 77 -7.99 9.15 -16.66
CA ASN A 77 -7.18 9.38 -17.83
C ASN A 77 -6.98 10.89 -17.89
N THR A 78 -6.24 11.46 -16.95
CA THR A 78 -5.53 12.70 -17.17
C THR A 78 -4.49 12.30 -18.18
N THR A 79 -4.87 12.37 -19.44
CA THR A 79 -3.93 12.35 -20.54
C THR A 79 -2.78 13.28 -20.17
N SER A 80 -1.54 12.92 -20.47
CA SER A 80 -0.38 13.78 -20.16
C SER A 80 -0.56 15.21 -20.70
N SER A 81 -1.40 15.39 -21.72
CA SER A 81 -1.90 16.68 -22.23
C SER A 81 -2.72 17.51 -21.26
N ASP A 82 -3.59 16.93 -20.42
CA ASP A 82 -4.32 17.68 -19.38
C ASP A 82 -3.38 18.26 -18.33
N ARG A 83 -2.24 17.59 -18.11
CA ARG A 83 -1.17 18.06 -17.25
C ARG A 83 -0.38 19.21 -17.86
N LEU A 84 -0.52 19.51 -19.15
CA LEU A 84 0.12 20.64 -19.85
C LEU A 84 -0.83 21.83 -20.07
N ASN A 85 -2.15 21.62 -19.94
CA ASN A 85 -3.19 22.65 -20.09
C ASN A 85 -3.99 22.91 -18.81
N GLY A 86 -3.54 22.37 -17.67
CA GLY A 86 -4.21 22.48 -16.39
C GLY A 86 -4.25 23.90 -15.81
N ARG A 87 -5.03 24.08 -14.73
CA ARG A 87 -5.32 25.39 -14.11
C ARG A 87 -4.12 26.12 -13.48
N HIS A 88 -2.93 25.51 -13.46
CA HIS A 88 -1.74 26.02 -12.78
C HIS A 88 -0.61 26.47 -13.73
N PHE A 89 -0.83 26.53 -15.05
CA PHE A 89 0.19 27.05 -15.95
C PHE A 89 0.26 28.57 -15.92
N PRO A 90 1.47 29.16 -15.91
CA PRO A 90 1.64 30.59 -16.14
C PRO A 90 1.05 30.96 -17.50
N SER A 91 0.01 31.78 -17.49
CA SER A 91 -0.62 32.33 -18.70
C SER A 91 -0.28 33.81 -18.79
N HIS A 92 0.00 34.30 -20.00
CA HIS A 92 0.22 35.73 -20.20
C HIS A 92 -1.07 36.51 -19.89
N ILE A 93 -0.96 37.57 -19.09
CA ILE A 93 -2.08 38.45 -18.74
C ILE A 93 -1.87 39.75 -19.50
N GLN A 94 -2.84 40.12 -20.33
CA GLN A 94 -2.76 41.35 -21.12
C GLN A 94 -2.75 42.59 -20.20
N PRO A 95 -1.93 43.61 -20.49
CA PRO A 95 -1.89 44.84 -19.72
C PRO A 95 -3.24 45.57 -19.77
N THR A 96 -3.64 46.14 -18.64
CA THR A 96 -4.85 46.97 -18.53
C THR A 96 -4.45 48.42 -18.31
N GLN A 97 -5.36 49.36 -18.58
CA GLN A 97 -5.11 50.80 -18.39
C GLN A 97 -4.62 51.16 -16.98
N LYS A 98 -5.01 50.37 -15.97
CA LYS A 98 -4.62 50.57 -14.56
C LYS A 98 -3.31 49.90 -14.17
N LYS A 99 -2.84 48.87 -14.90
CA LYS A 99 -1.64 48.09 -14.55
C LYS A 99 -0.94 47.57 -15.81
N LYS A 100 0.26 48.13 -16.06
CA LYS A 100 1.11 47.79 -17.23
C LYS A 100 1.74 46.39 -17.14
N ALA A 101 1.97 45.86 -15.93
CA ALA A 101 2.53 44.52 -15.72
C ALA A 101 1.66 43.73 -14.70
N PRO A 102 0.53 43.15 -15.14
CA PRO A 102 -0.36 42.41 -14.26
C PRO A 102 0.23 41.04 -13.86
N THR A 103 0.07 40.69 -12.59
CA THR A 103 0.51 39.43 -11.98
C THR A 103 -0.66 38.80 -11.22
N LYS A 104 -0.76 37.46 -11.21
CA LYS A 104 -1.70 36.75 -10.34
C LYS A 104 -1.14 36.70 -8.92
N ILE A 105 -2.01 36.81 -7.92
CA ILE A 105 -1.66 36.53 -6.52
C ILE A 105 -1.65 35.01 -6.39
N CYS A 106 -0.57 34.47 -5.81
CA CYS A 106 -0.40 33.03 -5.56
C CYS A 106 -1.32 32.52 -4.45
#